data_AF-A0A7C7H105-F1
#
_entry.id   AF-A0A7C7H105-F1
#
_cell.length_a   1.000
_cell.length_b   1.000
_cell.length_c   1.000
_cell.angle_alpha   90.00
_cell.angle_beta   90.00
_cell.angle_gamma   90.00
#
_symmetry.space_group_name_H-M   'P 1'
#
loop_
_entity.id
_entity.type
_entity.pdbx_description
1 polymer ?
#
loop_
_entity_poly.entity_id
_entity_poly.type
_entity_poly.pdbx_seq_one_letter_code
_entity_poly.pdbx_strand_id
1 'polypeptide(L)'
;MSHSIWDGGLFMVGVYFCLKYLKAPHFYRFSWNELGIMLSWGIFQELLVEYLFNGRVWVYEPLPWNPVIIPSLPGSATEVGYTLIPQVVWILAPIIFYLICLQL
;
A
#
# COMPACT_ATOMS: atom_id res chain seq x y z
N MET A 1 -2.11 8.69 17.99
CA MET A 1 -3.40 8.33 17.34
C MET A 1 -3.06 7.35 16.24
N SER A 2 -3.59 6.12 16.31
CA SER A 2 -2.98 4.93 15.69
C SER A 2 -2.70 5.06 14.20
N HIS A 3 -1.44 4.84 13.77
CA HIS A 3 -1.02 4.78 12.35
C HIS A 3 -1.94 3.87 11.53
N SER A 4 -2.46 2.80 12.14
CA SER A 4 -3.39 1.87 11.50
C SER A 4 -4.71 2.51 11.06
N ILE A 5 -5.14 3.60 11.69
CA ILE A 5 -6.36 4.34 11.26
C ILE A 5 -6.07 5.08 9.96
N TRP A 6 -4.88 5.68 9.83
CA TRP A 6 -4.46 6.37 8.62
C TRP A 6 -4.25 5.39 7.47
N ASP A 7 -3.63 4.24 7.74
CA ASP A 7 -3.44 3.17 6.75
C ASP A 7 -4.80 2.63 6.27
N GLY A 8 -5.74 2.39 7.19
CA GLY A 8 -7.10 2.00 6.85
C GLY A 8 -7.85 3.05 6.03
N GLY A 9 -7.69 4.34 6.36
CA GLY A 9 -8.26 5.44 5.59
C GLY A 9 -7.72 5.50 4.17
N LEU A 10 -6.40 5.41 4.00
CA LEU A 10 -5.74 5.36 2.69
C LEU A 10 -6.19 4.14 1.90
N PHE A 11 -6.30 2.98 2.55
CA PHE A 11 -6.81 1.76 1.92
C PHE A 11 -8.22 1.94 1.35
N MET A 12 -9.12 2.57 2.12
CA MET A 12 -10.50 2.83 1.69
C MET A 12 -10.59 3.79 0.49
N VAL A 13 -9.60 4.66 0.27
CA VAL A 13 -9.53 5.49 -0.95
C VAL A 13 -9.35 4.61 -2.19
N GLY A 14 -8.60 3.51 -2.09
CA GLY A 14 -8.46 2.53 -3.18
C GLY A 14 -9.78 1.85 -3.50
N VAL A 15 -10.53 1.46 -2.47
CA VAL A 15 -11.89 0.93 -2.63
C VAL A 15 -12.80 1.97 -3.29
N TYR A 16 -12.72 3.23 -2.86
CA TYR A 16 -13.47 4.32 -3.47
C TYR A 16 -13.14 4.51 -4.96
N PHE A 17 -11.90 4.34 -5.38
CA PHE A 17 -11.55 4.37 -6.81
C PHE A 17 -12.20 3.23 -7.60
N CYS A 18 -12.28 2.02 -7.06
CA CYS A 18 -13.03 0.94 -7.68
C CYS A 18 -14.51 1.31 -7.84
N LEU A 19 -15.13 1.84 -6.79
CA LEU A 19 -16.54 2.25 -6.80
C LEU A 19 -16.82 3.41 -7.79
N LYS A 20 -15.86 4.33 -7.95
CA LYS A 20 -16.01 5.52 -8.79
C LYS A 20 -15.77 5.25 -10.27
N TYR A 21 -14.76 4.44 -10.59
CA TYR A 21 -14.26 4.30 -11.97
C TYR A 21 -14.70 3.02 -12.65
N LEU A 22 -15.12 1.99 -11.91
CA LEU A 22 -15.60 0.73 -12.47
C LEU A 22 -17.13 0.70 -12.52
N LYS A 23 -17.69 -0.16 -13.37
CA LYS A 23 -19.13 -0.39 -13.41
C LYS A 23 -19.51 -1.43 -12.36
N ALA A 24 -20.63 -1.20 -11.67
CA ALA A 24 -21.22 -2.18 -10.77
C ALA A 24 -21.60 -3.49 -11.51
N PRO A 25 -21.68 -4.64 -10.81
CA PRO A 25 -21.46 -4.86 -9.37
C PRO A 25 -19.97 -4.93 -9.01
N HIS A 26 -19.61 -4.39 -7.84
CA HIS A 26 -18.23 -4.36 -7.35
C HIS A 26 -17.93 -5.51 -6.40
N PHE A 27 -16.71 -6.05 -6.45
CA PHE A 27 -16.21 -7.08 -5.54
C PHE A 27 -17.07 -8.35 -5.46
N TYR A 28 -17.93 -8.59 -6.46
CA TYR A 28 -18.83 -9.75 -6.50
C TYR A 28 -18.28 -10.90 -7.35
N ARG A 29 -17.41 -10.57 -8.31
CA ARG A 29 -16.69 -11.53 -9.16
C ARG A 29 -15.28 -11.05 -9.33
N PHE A 30 -14.36 -12.01 -9.49
CA PHE A 30 -12.97 -11.69 -9.72
C PHE A 30 -12.80 -10.81 -10.98
N SER A 31 -12.14 -9.68 -10.79
CA SER A 31 -11.90 -8.64 -11.78
C SER A 31 -10.48 -8.13 -11.62
N TRP A 32 -9.68 -8.36 -12.66
CA TRP A 32 -8.32 -7.81 -12.74
C TRP A 32 -8.31 -6.29 -12.68
N ASN A 33 -9.40 -5.62 -13.07
CA ASN A 33 -9.50 -4.16 -13.00
C ASN A 33 -9.63 -3.68 -11.55
N GLU A 34 -10.44 -4.37 -10.73
CA GLU A 34 -10.60 -4.03 -9.31
C GLU A 34 -9.29 -4.27 -8.55
N LEU A 35 -8.72 -5.46 -8.72
CA LEU A 35 -7.45 -5.82 -8.10
C LEU A 35 -6.32 -4.91 -8.60
N GLY A 36 -6.30 -4.58 -9.88
CA GLY A 36 -5.33 -3.69 -10.50
C GLY A 36 -5.39 -2.28 -9.91
N ILE A 37 -6.58 -1.70 -9.72
CA ILE A 37 -6.73 -0.40 -9.06
C ILE A 37 -6.24 -0.47 -7.61
N MET A 38 -6.65 -1.50 -6.87
CA MET A 38 -6.27 -1.65 -5.47
C MET A 38 -4.75 -1.83 -5.28
N LEU A 39 -4.10 -2.60 -6.16
CA LEU A 39 -2.64 -2.78 -6.14
C LEU A 39 -1.88 -1.54 -6.61
N SER A 40 -2.37 -0.88 -7.66
CA SER A 40 -1.72 0.33 -8.19
C SER A 40 -1.80 1.48 -7.19
N TRP A 41 -2.96 1.64 -6.55
CA TRP A 41 -3.10 2.52 -5.40
C TRP A 41 -2.16 2.04 -4.30
N GLY A 42 -2.33 0.80 -3.82
CA GLY A 42 -1.40 -0.03 -3.02
C GLY A 42 0.03 0.49 -2.96
N ILE A 43 0.71 0.34 -4.09
CA ILE A 43 2.10 0.69 -4.30
C ILE A 43 2.31 2.21 -4.27
N PHE A 44 1.45 2.98 -4.92
CA PHE A 44 1.58 4.43 -4.96
C PHE A 44 1.55 5.08 -3.58
N GLN A 45 0.56 4.77 -2.73
CA GLN A 45 0.53 5.40 -1.41
C GLN A 45 1.64 4.89 -0.51
N GLU A 46 2.07 3.64 -0.64
CA GLU A 46 3.18 3.11 0.13
C GLU A 46 4.44 3.93 -0.17
N LEU A 47 4.74 4.11 -1.45
CA LEU A 47 5.90 4.88 -1.89
C LEU A 47 5.82 6.34 -1.42
N LEU A 48 4.62 6.92 -1.46
CA LEU A 48 4.37 8.28 -1.00
C LEU A 48 4.53 8.41 0.53
N VAL A 49 4.02 7.44 1.28
CA VAL A 49 4.10 7.42 2.74
C VAL A 49 5.54 7.25 3.20
N GLU A 50 6.27 6.30 2.61
CA GLU A 50 7.71 6.15 2.85
C GLU A 50 8.47 7.44 2.46
N TYR A 51 8.20 8.04 1.30
CA TYR A 51 8.87 9.28 0.88
C TYR A 51 8.67 10.45 1.85
N LEU A 52 7.44 10.62 2.34
CA LEU A 52 7.07 11.77 3.17
C LEU A 52 7.46 11.62 4.64
N PHE A 53 7.47 10.39 5.15
CA PHE A 53 7.53 10.13 6.59
C PHE A 53 8.71 9.27 7.04
N ASN A 54 9.30 8.43 6.17
CA ASN A 54 10.53 7.71 6.50
C ASN A 54 11.68 8.73 6.71
N GLY A 55 12.44 8.58 7.79
CA GLY A 55 13.43 9.56 8.25
C GLY A 55 12.88 10.71 9.09
N ARG A 56 11.56 10.92 9.13
CA ARG A 56 10.93 12.01 9.90
C ARG A 56 10.11 11.51 11.09
N VAL A 57 9.30 10.48 10.85
CA VAL A 57 8.39 9.92 11.86
C VAL A 57 8.85 8.54 12.30
N TRP A 58 9.36 7.73 11.37
CA TRP A 58 9.97 6.43 11.64
C TRP A 58 11.19 6.22 10.73
N VAL A 59 12.01 5.25 11.09
CA VAL A 59 13.11 4.75 10.26
C VAL A 59 13.07 3.24 10.33
N TYR A 60 13.09 2.57 9.17
CA TYR A 60 13.23 1.11 9.13
C TYR A 60 14.70 0.73 9.16
N GLU A 61 15.06 -0.24 9.99
CA GLU A 61 16.42 -0.76 10.01
C GLU A 61 16.60 -1.80 8.88
N PRO A 62 17.67 -1.68 8.06
CA PRO A 62 17.95 -2.63 6.99
C PRO A 62 18.48 -3.93 7.56
N LEU A 63 17.58 -4.88 7.80
CA LEU A 63 17.90 -6.20 8.35
C LEU A 63 17.95 -7.24 7.22
N PRO A 64 18.61 -8.40 7.40
CA PRO A 64 18.70 -9.43 6.35
C PRO A 64 17.33 -9.92 5.84
N TRP A 65 16.31 -9.89 6.69
CA TRP A 65 14.93 -10.25 6.37
C TRP A 65 14.05 -9.05 5.95
N ASN A 66 14.58 -7.82 6.07
CA ASN A 66 13.96 -6.58 5.62
C ASN A 66 14.98 -5.73 4.81
N PRO A 67 15.52 -6.29 3.71
CA PRO A 67 16.54 -5.59 2.94
C PRO A 67 15.97 -4.31 2.31
N VAL A 68 16.85 -3.35 2.02
CA VAL A 68 16.52 -2.20 1.20
C VAL A 68 16.35 -2.67 -0.24
N ILE A 69 15.18 -2.42 -0.81
CA ILE A 69 14.84 -2.82 -2.19
C ILE A 69 14.84 -1.64 -3.16
N ILE A 70 14.61 -0.42 -2.67
CA ILE A 70 14.70 0.82 -3.45
C ILE A 70 15.68 1.74 -2.71
N PRO A 71 16.72 2.25 -3.37
CA PRO A 71 17.66 3.18 -2.74
C PRO A 71 16.96 4.46 -2.30
N SER A 72 17.60 5.24 -1.42
CA SER A 72 17.07 6.54 -1.00
C SER A 72 16.79 7.43 -2.22
N LEU A 73 15.61 8.04 -2.23
CA LEU A 73 15.22 8.95 -3.31
C LEU A 73 15.69 10.38 -2.98
N PRO A 74 16.06 11.18 -4.00
CA PRO A 74 16.40 12.59 -3.79
C PRO A 74 15.28 13.34 -3.06
N GLY A 75 15.62 14.08 -2.02
CA GLY A 75 14.64 14.81 -1.19
C GLY A 75 14.02 14.00 -0.06
N SER A 76 14.39 12.71 0.08
CA SER A 76 14.08 11.90 1.26
C SER A 76 14.72 12.49 2.52
N ALA A 77 14.10 12.25 3.68
CA ALA A 77 14.63 12.67 4.98
C ALA A 77 15.62 11.67 5.59
N THR A 78 15.87 10.55 4.92
CA THR A 78 16.77 9.49 5.35
C THR A 78 17.61 8.97 4.19
N GLU A 79 18.84 8.58 4.51
CA GLU A 79 19.73 7.85 3.61
C GLU A 79 19.40 6.35 3.55
N VAL A 80 18.60 5.86 4.50
CA VAL A 80 18.07 4.51 4.46
C VAL A 80 16.99 4.45 3.39
N GLY A 81 17.18 3.59 2.39
CA GLY A 81 16.19 3.38 1.33
C GLY A 81 14.93 2.64 1.83
N TYR A 82 14.06 2.30 0.89
CA TYR A 82 12.78 1.68 1.16
C TYR A 82 12.99 0.19 1.40
N THR A 83 12.38 -0.31 2.46
CA THR A 83 12.61 -1.70 2.90
C THR A 83 11.52 -2.65 2.42
N LEU A 84 11.82 -3.94 2.33
CA LEU A 84 10.94 -4.95 1.75
C LEU A 84 9.60 -5.13 2.48
N ILE A 85 9.61 -5.15 3.81
CA ILE A 85 8.45 -5.55 4.63
C ILE A 85 7.26 -4.60 4.42
N PRO A 86 7.41 -3.26 4.53
CA PRO A 86 6.31 -2.33 4.27
C PRO A 86 5.69 -2.56 2.88
N GLN A 87 6.52 -2.69 1.86
CA GLN A 87 6.12 -2.90 0.46
C GLN A 87 5.25 -4.15 0.32
N VAL A 88 5.67 -5.26 0.94
CA VAL A 88 4.93 -6.52 0.93
C VAL A 88 3.58 -6.37 1.64
N VAL A 89 3.51 -5.68 2.77
CA VAL A 89 2.25 -5.48 3.51
C VAL A 89 1.24 -4.71 2.65
N TRP A 90 1.67 -3.63 1.99
CA TRP A 90 0.79 -2.81 1.14
C TRP A 90 0.34 -3.51 -0.14
N ILE A 91 1.04 -4.57 -0.58
CA ILE A 91 0.61 -5.45 -1.68
C ILE A 91 -0.32 -6.56 -1.16
N LEU A 92 0.01 -7.20 -0.04
CA LEU A 92 -0.76 -8.34 0.47
C LEU A 92 -2.10 -7.92 1.07
N ALA A 93 -2.18 -6.78 1.75
CA ALA A 93 -3.42 -6.28 2.33
C ALA A 93 -4.57 -6.17 1.31
N PRO A 94 -4.41 -5.51 0.14
CA PRO A 94 -5.48 -5.44 -0.86
C PRO A 94 -5.80 -6.79 -1.48
N ILE A 95 -4.82 -7.68 -1.67
CA ILE A 95 -5.08 -9.03 -2.18
C ILE A 95 -5.96 -9.82 -1.21
N ILE A 96 -5.58 -9.85 0.07
CA ILE A 96 -6.31 -10.58 1.11
C ILE A 96 -7.73 -10.02 1.24
N PHE A 97 -7.87 -8.69 1.32
CA PHE A 97 -9.17 -8.03 1.34
C PHE A 97 -10.03 -8.44 0.14
N TYR A 98 -9.46 -8.37 -1.07
CA TYR A 98 -10.18 -8.68 -2.29
C TYR A 98 -10.69 -10.13 -2.32
N LEU A 99 -9.83 -11.08 -1.93
CA LEU A 99 -10.20 -12.49 -1.84
C LEU A 99 -11.28 -12.76 -0.80
N ILE A 100 -11.24 -12.07 0.35
CA ILE A 100 -12.28 -12.16 1.38
C ILE A 100 -13.61 -11.62 0.84
N CYS A 101 -13.61 -10.47 0.15
CA CYS A 101 -14.84 -9.91 -0.43
C CYS A 101 -15.48 -10.85 -1.46
N LEU A 102 -14.69 -11.59 -2.23
CA LEU A 102 -15.22 -12.56 -3.19
C LEU A 102 -15.82 -13.83 -2.55
N GLN A 103 -15.52 -14.09 -1.28
CA GLN A 103 -16.02 -15.23 -0.52
C GLN A 103 -17.29 -14.91 0.29
N LEU A 104 -17.63 -13.62 0.43
CA LEU A 104 -18.79 -13.09 1.15
C LEU A 104 -19.98 -12.88 0.19
#